data_AF-A0A9W8N738-F1
#
_entry.id   AF-A0A9W8N738-F1
#
_cell.length_a   1.000
_cell.length_b   1.000
_cell.length_c   1.000
_cell.angle_alpha   90.00
_cell.angle_beta   90.00
_cell.angle_gamma   90.00
#
_symmetry.space_group_name_H-M   'P 1'
#
loop_
_entity.id
_entity.type
_entity.pdbx_description
1 polymer ?
#
loop_
_entity_poly.entity_id
_entity_poly.type
_entity_poly.pdbx_seq_one_letter_code
_entity_poly.pdbx_strand_id
1 'polypeptide(L)'
;MPSTNNAPKPWDTDDIDKWKVDPFLPADNAGGAFAEESSFIVLFPKYREVYLREAWSGVTKALKNIGIACTLDLVNGSMEVKTTKKTWDPAAILKARDLIKLLARSVPAPEALRILEDSVAYPGQHGRRHRGLQGPQGGAQGGRGHDEERAPDIPDQGAHA
;
A
#
# COMPACT_ATOMS: atom_id res chain seq x y z
N MET A 1 -23.72 31.63 -4.34
CA MET A 1 -24.98 30.98 -4.75
C MET A 1 -24.71 29.49 -4.92
N PRO A 2 -25.42 28.57 -4.26
CA PRO A 2 -25.34 27.15 -4.61
C PRO A 2 -25.97 26.96 -6.01
N SER A 3 -25.30 26.22 -6.88
CA SER A 3 -25.75 25.97 -8.25
C SER A 3 -27.03 25.13 -8.25
N THR A 4 -28.09 25.62 -8.88
CA THR A 4 -29.42 24.96 -8.96
C THR A 4 -29.54 23.92 -10.09
N ASN A 5 -28.43 23.41 -10.62
CA ASN A 5 -28.45 22.39 -11.68
C ASN A 5 -28.40 20.96 -11.11
N ASN A 6 -29.51 20.53 -10.49
CA ASN A 6 -29.76 19.13 -10.14
C ASN A 6 -30.86 18.56 -11.05
N ALA A 7 -30.64 18.59 -12.36
CA ALA A 7 -31.46 17.80 -13.27
C ALA A 7 -31.22 16.31 -12.98
N PRO A 8 -32.26 15.48 -12.77
CA PRO A 8 -32.07 14.05 -12.55
C PRO A 8 -31.44 13.47 -13.82
N LYS A 9 -30.21 13.00 -13.69
CA LYS A 9 -29.51 12.32 -14.77
C LYS A 9 -30.17 10.96 -14.95
N PRO A 10 -30.79 10.65 -16.10
CA PRO A 10 -31.48 9.36 -16.29
C PRO A 10 -30.56 8.13 -16.23
N TRP A 11 -29.23 8.34 -16.24
CA TRP A 11 -28.20 7.31 -16.06
C TRP A 11 -27.68 7.20 -14.62
N ASP A 12 -28.24 7.95 -13.68
CA ASP A 12 -27.81 8.04 -12.28
C ASP A 12 -28.87 7.38 -11.38
N THR A 13 -29.16 6.11 -11.67
CA THR A 13 -30.07 5.24 -10.90
C THR A 13 -29.36 4.69 -9.66
N ASP A 14 -30.05 4.62 -8.52
CA ASP A 14 -29.50 4.08 -7.24
C ASP A 14 -29.14 2.58 -7.33
N ASP A 15 -29.61 1.88 -8.36
CA ASP A 15 -29.30 0.47 -8.64
C ASP A 15 -27.91 0.26 -9.25
N ILE A 16 -27.24 1.31 -9.74
CA ILE A 16 -25.95 1.22 -10.45
C ILE A 16 -24.81 1.56 -9.49
N ASP A 17 -24.09 0.53 -9.04
CA ASP A 17 -22.83 0.71 -8.31
C ASP A 17 -21.73 1.20 -9.26
N LYS A 18 -21.60 2.53 -9.35
CA LYS A 18 -20.65 3.24 -10.23
C LYS A 18 -19.18 2.95 -9.91
N TRP A 19 -18.88 2.26 -8.81
CA TRP A 19 -17.52 2.04 -8.31
C TRP A 19 -17.12 0.57 -8.28
N LYS A 20 -17.97 -0.33 -8.77
CA LYS A 20 -17.64 -1.76 -8.87
C LYS A 20 -16.50 -1.95 -9.90
N VAL A 21 -15.33 -2.32 -9.40
CA VAL A 21 -14.17 -2.67 -10.22
C VAL A 21 -14.30 -4.13 -10.61
N ASP A 22 -14.75 -4.40 -11.83
CA ASP A 22 -14.72 -5.75 -12.38
C ASP A 22 -13.27 -6.13 -12.72
N PRO A 23 -12.84 -7.38 -12.43
CA PRO A 23 -11.51 -7.83 -12.76
C PRO A 23 -11.35 -7.81 -14.27
N PHE A 24 -10.33 -7.10 -14.74
CA PHE A 24 -9.99 -7.12 -16.17
C PHE A 24 -9.64 -8.57 -16.52
N LEU A 25 -10.19 -9.12 -17.59
CA LEU A 25 -9.86 -10.46 -18.06
C LEU A 25 -8.95 -10.37 -19.29
N PRO A 26 -8.17 -11.42 -19.61
CA PRO A 26 -7.43 -11.48 -20.87
C PRO A 26 -8.31 -11.31 -22.12
N ALA A 27 -9.62 -11.62 -22.01
CA ALA A 27 -10.61 -11.43 -23.06
C ALA A 27 -10.98 -9.96 -23.30
N ASP A 28 -10.81 -9.09 -22.31
CA ASP A 28 -11.12 -7.66 -22.39
C ASP A 28 -9.99 -6.85 -23.04
N ASN A 29 -8.88 -7.50 -23.40
CA ASN A 29 -7.77 -6.88 -24.11
C ASN A 29 -8.11 -6.65 -25.60
N ALA A 30 -9.02 -5.71 -25.86
CA ALA A 30 -9.43 -5.30 -27.20
C ALA A 30 -8.31 -4.59 -28.00
N GLY A 31 -7.25 -4.11 -27.32
CA GLY A 31 -6.13 -3.39 -27.92
C GLY A 31 -4.96 -4.26 -28.39
N GLY A 32 -4.95 -5.55 -28.06
CA GLY A 32 -3.86 -6.47 -28.41
C GLY A 32 -2.61 -6.32 -27.53
N ALA A 33 -1.48 -6.84 -27.99
CA ALA A 33 -0.22 -6.79 -27.25
C ALA A 33 0.39 -5.37 -27.28
N PHE A 34 1.08 -4.99 -26.20
CA PHE A 34 1.77 -3.70 -26.11
C PHE A 34 2.74 -3.50 -27.28
N ALA A 35 2.62 -2.36 -27.97
CA ALA A 35 3.53 -1.94 -29.04
C ALA A 35 4.90 -1.47 -28.50
N GLU A 36 4.91 -0.92 -27.30
CA GLU A 36 6.10 -0.41 -26.62
C GLU A 36 6.28 -1.08 -25.26
N GLU A 37 7.54 -1.34 -24.91
CA GLU A 37 7.91 -1.94 -23.63
C GLU A 37 8.10 -0.85 -22.57
N SER A 38 7.43 -1.00 -21.43
CA SER A 38 7.60 -0.13 -20.27
C SER A 38 8.54 -0.82 -19.28
N SER A 39 9.60 -0.13 -18.86
CA SER A 39 10.56 -0.63 -17.88
C SER A 39 10.70 0.32 -16.69
N PHE A 40 10.84 -0.25 -15.49
CA PHE A 40 11.08 0.50 -14.27
C PHE A 40 12.19 -0.16 -13.46
N ILE A 41 13.11 0.65 -12.94
CA ILE A 41 14.25 0.20 -12.13
C ILE A 41 14.20 0.88 -10.76
N VAL A 42 14.49 0.12 -9.71
CA VAL A 42 14.60 0.62 -8.33
C VAL A 42 15.87 0.06 -7.69
N LEU A 43 16.68 0.95 -7.12
CA LEU A 43 17.86 0.58 -6.34
C LEU A 43 17.46 0.13 -4.92
N PHE A 44 18.14 -0.87 -4.39
CA PHE A 44 17.97 -1.34 -3.02
C PHE A 44 19.29 -1.29 -2.24
N PRO A 45 19.23 -1.10 -0.91
CA PRO A 45 20.43 -1.05 -0.09
C PRO A 45 21.05 -2.44 0.07
N LYS A 46 22.39 -2.51 0.15
CA LYS A 46 23.17 -3.76 0.20
C LYS A 46 22.72 -4.74 1.29
N TYR A 47 22.28 -4.25 2.45
CA TYR A 47 21.82 -5.11 3.54
C TYR A 47 20.55 -5.93 3.18
N ARG A 48 19.78 -5.48 2.18
CA ARG A 48 18.53 -6.13 1.76
C ARG A 48 18.76 -7.24 0.74
N GLU A 49 19.97 -7.35 0.19
CA GLU A 49 20.35 -8.29 -0.86
C GLU A 49 20.07 -9.75 -0.50
N VAL A 50 20.47 -10.17 0.72
CA VAL A 50 20.31 -11.56 1.19
C VAL A 50 18.84 -11.96 1.20
N TYR A 51 17.98 -11.10 1.73
CA TYR A 51 16.54 -11.32 1.77
C TYR A 51 15.94 -11.36 0.36
N LEU A 52 16.32 -10.40 -0.49
CA LEU A 52 15.80 -10.33 -1.86
C LEU A 52 16.16 -11.58 -2.65
N ARG A 53 17.39 -12.08 -2.53
CA ARG A 53 17.84 -13.30 -3.19
C ARG A 53 16.97 -14.51 -2.84
N GLU A 54 16.59 -14.66 -1.57
CA GLU A 54 15.76 -15.78 -1.11
C GLU A 54 14.29 -15.61 -1.54
N ALA A 55 13.75 -14.41 -1.38
CA ALA A 55 12.35 -14.10 -1.69
C ALA A 55 12.06 -13.96 -3.21
N TRP A 56 13.09 -13.74 -4.03
CA TRP A 56 12.94 -13.43 -5.47
C TRP A 56 12.19 -14.50 -6.25
N SER A 57 12.34 -15.77 -5.86
CA SER A 57 11.65 -16.90 -6.49
C SER A 57 10.13 -16.77 -6.38
N GLY A 58 9.62 -16.27 -5.25
CA GLY A 58 8.18 -16.02 -5.05
C GLY A 58 7.69 -14.83 -5.86
N VAL A 59 8.47 -13.74 -5.87
CA VAL A 59 8.16 -12.52 -6.65
C VAL A 59 8.10 -12.83 -8.15
N THR A 60 9.06 -13.60 -8.66
CA THR A 60 9.12 -13.97 -10.07
C THR A 60 7.90 -14.79 -10.49
N LYS A 61 7.45 -15.74 -9.65
CA LYS A 61 6.25 -16.53 -9.94
C LYS A 61 5.00 -15.66 -9.99
N ALA A 62 4.84 -14.75 -9.03
CA ALA A 62 3.69 -13.86 -8.97
C ALA A 62 3.61 -12.93 -10.19
N LEU A 63 4.72 -12.27 -10.56
CA LEU A 63 4.77 -11.37 -11.72
C LEU A 63 4.61 -12.11 -13.05
N LYS A 64 5.09 -13.35 -13.15
CA LYS A 64 4.91 -14.19 -14.34
C LYS A 64 3.43 -14.49 -14.63
N ASN A 65 2.59 -14.66 -13.61
CA ASN A 65 1.15 -14.88 -13.79
C ASN A 65 0.44 -13.69 -14.44
N ILE A 66 0.96 -12.48 -14.21
CA ILE A 66 0.44 -11.23 -14.77
C ILE A 66 1.12 -10.89 -16.11
N GLY A 67 2.13 -11.68 -16.51
CA GLY A 67 2.86 -11.49 -17.76
C GLY A 67 3.92 -10.38 -17.69
N ILE A 68 4.44 -10.05 -16.50
CA ILE A 68 5.51 -9.07 -16.31
C ILE A 68 6.84 -9.80 -16.10
N ALA A 69 7.88 -9.34 -16.80
CA ALA A 69 9.24 -9.81 -16.60
C ALA A 69 9.89 -9.03 -15.45
N CYS A 70 10.66 -9.71 -14.61
CA CYS A 70 11.41 -9.08 -13.53
C CYS A 70 12.84 -9.61 -13.48
N THR A 71 13.78 -8.72 -13.23
CA THR A 71 15.22 -9.00 -13.13
C THR A 71 15.76 -8.45 -11.81
N LEU A 72 16.65 -9.22 -11.17
CA LEU A 72 17.34 -8.84 -9.95
C LEU A 72 18.84 -8.79 -10.24
N ASP A 73 19.42 -7.61 -10.09
CA ASP A 73 20.85 -7.38 -10.24
C ASP A 73 21.48 -7.15 -8.86
N LEU A 74 22.25 -8.14 -8.40
CA LEU A 74 22.98 -8.09 -7.13
C LEU A 74 24.29 -7.29 -7.23
N VAL A 75 24.82 -7.07 -8.44
CA VAL A 75 26.07 -6.33 -8.66
C VAL A 75 25.81 -4.84 -8.51
N ASN A 76 24.80 -4.33 -9.22
CA ASN A 76 24.40 -2.92 -9.12
C ASN A 76 23.43 -2.66 -7.95
N GLY A 77 22.89 -3.71 -7.32
CA GLY A 77 21.91 -3.58 -6.24
C GLY A 77 20.59 -3.00 -6.75
N SER A 78 20.08 -3.51 -7.87
CA SER A 78 18.88 -2.99 -8.53
C SER A 78 17.85 -4.08 -8.85
N MET A 79 16.58 -3.71 -8.77
CA MET A 79 15.45 -4.52 -9.22
C MET A 79 14.81 -3.84 -10.42
N GLU A 80 14.51 -4.60 -11.46
CA GLU A 80 13.88 -4.09 -12.67
C GLU A 80 12.64 -4.91 -13.01
N VAL A 81 11.60 -4.22 -13.50
CA VAL A 81 10.37 -4.82 -14.03
C VAL A 81 10.11 -4.29 -15.43
N LYS A 82 9.65 -5.17 -16.32
CA LYS A 82 9.39 -4.89 -17.73
C LYS A 82 8.07 -5.50 -18.16
N THR A 83 7.27 -4.76 -18.92
CA THR A 83 6.12 -5.36 -19.62
C THR A 83 6.60 -6.35 -20.67
N THR A 84 5.76 -7.34 -20.98
CA THR A 84 6.02 -8.28 -22.06
C THR A 84 4.81 -8.30 -23.01
N LYS A 85 4.96 -8.94 -24.16
CA LYS A 85 3.84 -9.16 -25.10
C LYS A 85 2.69 -9.99 -24.51
N LYS A 86 2.89 -10.62 -23.35
CA LYS A 86 1.89 -11.40 -22.62
C LYS A 86 1.16 -10.58 -21.55
N THR A 87 1.63 -9.37 -21.25
CA THR A 87 0.92 -8.46 -20.36
C THR A 87 -0.38 -8.08 -21.05
N TRP A 88 -1.50 -8.32 -20.38
CA TRP A 88 -2.84 -8.03 -20.88
C TRP A 88 -3.42 -6.79 -20.20
N ASP A 89 -3.16 -6.60 -18.91
CA ASP A 89 -3.57 -5.41 -18.14
C ASP A 89 -2.51 -4.29 -18.20
N PRO A 90 -2.84 -3.08 -18.72
CA PRO A 90 -1.94 -1.93 -18.68
C PRO A 90 -1.65 -1.39 -17.27
N ALA A 91 -2.54 -1.58 -16.30
CA ALA A 91 -2.31 -1.15 -14.92
C ALA A 91 -1.34 -2.07 -14.16
N ALA A 92 -1.13 -3.30 -14.65
CA ALA A 92 -0.26 -4.28 -14.01
C ALA A 92 1.19 -3.79 -13.82
N ILE A 93 1.73 -3.05 -14.79
CA ILE A 93 3.11 -2.53 -14.68
C ILE A 93 3.25 -1.49 -13.57
N LEU A 94 2.19 -0.74 -13.27
CA LEU A 94 2.17 0.23 -12.18
C LEU A 94 2.17 -0.49 -10.83
N LYS A 95 1.38 -1.57 -10.69
CA LYS A 95 1.38 -2.42 -9.50
C LYS A 95 2.75 -3.07 -9.29
N ALA A 96 3.38 -3.58 -10.36
CA ALA A 96 4.72 -4.16 -10.31
C ALA A 96 5.80 -3.13 -9.92
N ARG A 97 5.68 -1.88 -10.40
CA ARG A 97 6.54 -0.77 -9.99
C ARG A 97 6.42 -0.50 -8.49
N ASP A 98 5.21 -0.51 -7.94
CA ASP A 98 5.01 -0.25 -6.52
C ASP A 98 5.45 -1.43 -5.65
N LEU A 99 5.31 -2.67 -6.14
CA LEU A 99 5.87 -3.87 -5.52
C LEU A 99 7.39 -3.75 -5.32
N ILE A 100 8.16 -3.44 -6.37
CA ILE A 100 9.63 -3.33 -6.25
C ILE A 100 10.06 -2.17 -5.35
N LYS A 101 9.27 -1.08 -5.27
CA LYS A 101 9.52 0.00 -4.32
C LYS A 101 9.27 -0.41 -2.88
N LEU A 102 8.23 -1.21 -2.61
CA LEU A 102 7.96 -1.72 -1.25
C LEU A 102 9.08 -2.66 -0.79
N LEU A 103 9.55 -3.54 -1.67
CA LEU A 103 10.69 -4.42 -1.41
C LEU A 103 11.95 -3.62 -1.09
N ALA A 104 12.22 -2.54 -1.83
CA ALA A 104 13.35 -1.64 -1.56
C ALA A 104 13.23 -0.90 -0.21
N ARG A 105 12.01 -0.62 0.25
CA ARG A 105 11.72 -0.02 1.57
C ARG A 105 11.64 -1.04 2.71
N SER A 106 12.17 -2.25 2.49
CA SER A 106 12.23 -3.32 3.49
C SER A 106 10.89 -3.94 3.92
N VAL A 107 9.84 -3.80 3.09
CA VAL A 107 8.60 -4.55 3.30
C VAL A 107 8.83 -6.04 2.98
N PRO A 108 8.32 -6.98 3.80
CA PRO A 108 8.40 -8.41 3.50
C PRO A 108 7.66 -8.78 2.20
N ALA A 109 8.20 -9.72 1.43
CA ALA A 109 7.62 -10.16 0.16
C ALA A 109 6.16 -10.63 0.26
N PRO A 110 5.73 -11.40 1.27
CA PRO A 110 4.32 -11.81 1.38
C PRO A 110 3.35 -10.63 1.50
N GLU A 111 3.75 -9.57 2.21
CA GLU A 111 2.93 -8.37 2.37
C GLU A 111 2.98 -7.50 1.10
N ALA A 112 4.15 -7.38 0.49
CA ALA A 112 4.32 -6.63 -0.75
C ALA A 112 3.52 -7.25 -1.91
N LEU A 113 3.43 -8.59 -1.99
CA LEU A 113 2.67 -9.31 -3.03
C LEU A 113 1.18 -8.99 -3.05
N ARG A 114 0.60 -8.55 -1.92
CA ARG A 114 -0.81 -8.18 -1.83
C ARG A 114 -1.17 -6.98 -2.71
N ILE A 115 -0.19 -6.15 -3.11
CA ILE A 115 -0.43 -5.02 -4.01
C ILE A 115 -0.80 -5.45 -5.44
N LEU A 116 -0.59 -6.71 -5.78
CA LEU A 116 -1.01 -7.26 -7.06
C LEU A 116 -2.53 -7.46 -7.12
N GLU A 117 -3.20 -7.52 -5.96
CA GLU A 117 -4.66 -7.62 -5.84
C GLU A 117 -5.31 -6.23 -5.95
N ASP A 118 -6.39 -6.11 -6.73
CA ASP A 118 -7.08 -4.83 -7.00
C ASP A 118 -7.66 -4.13 -5.77
N SER A 119 -7.87 -4.85 -4.66
CA SER A 119 -8.46 -4.29 -3.44
C SER A 119 -7.46 -3.53 -2.55
N VAL A 120 -6.14 -3.67 -2.79
CA VAL A 120 -5.11 -3.15 -1.90
C VAL A 120 -4.28 -2.07 -2.59
N ALA A 121 -4.63 -0.81 -2.34
CA ALA A 121 -3.77 0.33 -2.64
C ALA A 121 -2.99 0.75 -1.38
N TYR A 122 -1.65 0.75 -1.44
CA TYR A 122 -0.86 1.36 -0.36
C TYR A 122 -0.94 2.89 -0.46
N PRO A 123 -1.42 3.60 0.57
CA PRO A 123 -1.48 5.05 0.54
C PRO A 123 -0.09 5.63 0.26
N GLY A 124 -0.05 6.47 -0.76
CA GLY A 124 1.16 6.92 -1.40
C GLY A 124 2.15 7.58 -0.43
N GLN A 125 3.42 7.31 -0.71
CA GLN A 125 4.58 8.15 -0.41
C GLN A 125 4.51 9.48 -1.20
N HIS A 126 3.32 10.08 -1.31
CA HIS A 126 3.16 11.40 -1.86
C HIS A 126 3.69 12.39 -0.82
N GLY A 127 4.92 12.85 -1.07
CA GLY A 127 5.50 14.05 -0.50
C GLY A 127 5.39 14.16 1.02
N ARG A 128 6.50 13.88 1.73
CA ARG A 128 6.69 14.41 3.08
C ARG A 128 6.31 15.89 3.06
N ARG A 129 5.14 16.22 3.61
CA ARG A 129 4.82 17.60 3.93
C ARG A 129 5.94 18.05 4.86
N HIS A 130 6.63 19.13 4.49
CA HIS A 130 7.54 19.83 5.39
C HIS A 130 6.77 20.11 6.69
N ARG A 131 7.00 19.27 7.70
CA ARG A 131 6.55 19.53 9.06
C ARG A 131 7.44 20.67 9.53
N GLY A 132 6.90 21.89 9.47
CA GLY A 132 7.53 23.06 10.04
C GLY A 132 8.00 22.73 11.46
N LEU A 133 9.28 22.96 11.71
CA LEU A 133 9.87 22.92 13.03
C LEU A 133 9.19 24.00 13.88
N GLN A 134 8.16 23.64 14.65
CA GLN A 134 7.76 24.43 15.80
C GLN A 134 8.71 24.03 16.93
N GLY A 135 9.58 24.96 17.32
CA GLY A 135 10.62 24.74 18.33
C GLY A 135 10.07 24.38 19.72
N PRO A 136 10.91 23.83 20.60
CA PRO A 136 10.51 23.47 21.95
C PRO A 136 10.39 24.73 22.82
N GLN A 137 9.21 25.00 23.36
CA GLN A 137 9.08 25.88 24.52
C GLN A 137 9.18 25.01 25.79
N GLY A 138 10.34 25.06 26.46
CA GLY A 138 10.38 24.87 27.92
C GLY A 138 9.87 26.15 28.60
N GLY A 139 9.42 26.20 29.84
CA GLY A 139 9.35 25.25 30.95
C GLY A 139 9.05 26.08 32.23
N ALA A 140 8.61 25.40 33.32
CA ALA A 140 8.46 25.91 34.70
C ALA A 140 7.34 26.96 34.94
N GLN A 141 6.55 27.03 36.02
CA GLN A 141 6.38 26.43 37.37
C GLN A 141 4.88 26.70 37.70
N GLY A 142 4.11 25.93 38.48
CA GLY A 142 4.27 25.48 39.85
C GLY A 142 2.89 25.55 40.54
N GLY A 143 2.59 24.66 41.50
CA GLY A 143 1.36 24.73 42.29
C GLY A 143 1.02 23.43 43.01
N ARG A 144 1.30 23.40 44.31
CA ARG A 144 1.02 22.32 45.28
C ARG A 144 -0.43 22.36 45.78
N GLY A 145 -0.91 21.20 46.25
CA GLY A 145 -2.06 21.02 47.16
C GLY A 145 -3.33 20.58 46.43
N HIS A 146 -4.19 19.70 46.92
CA HIS A 146 -4.37 19.12 48.25
C HIS A 146 -5.07 17.76 48.12
N ASP A 147 -4.89 16.93 49.14
CA ASP A 147 -5.51 15.64 49.43
C ASP A 147 -7.02 15.56 49.16
N GLU A 148 -7.50 14.45 48.59
CA GLU A 148 -8.80 13.88 48.95
C GLU A 148 -8.84 12.36 48.64
N GLU A 149 -9.29 11.65 49.66
CA GLU A 149 -9.35 10.24 49.96
C GLU A 149 -10.34 9.43 49.12
N ARG A 150 -9.98 8.19 48.75
CA ARG A 150 -10.91 7.04 48.78
C ARG A 150 -10.19 5.70 48.64
N ALA A 151 -10.12 4.96 49.75
CA ALA A 151 -9.76 3.55 49.77
C ALA A 151 -10.89 2.68 49.18
N PRO A 152 -10.60 1.58 48.47
CA PRO A 152 -11.61 0.60 48.08
C PRO A 152 -11.95 -0.37 49.23
N ASP A 153 -13.26 -0.60 49.38
CA ASP A 153 -13.94 -1.44 50.37
C ASP A 153 -13.36 -2.87 50.53
N ILE A 154 -13.25 -3.29 51.78
CA ILE A 154 -13.01 -4.67 52.21
C ILE A 154 -14.37 -5.39 52.28
N PRO A 155 -14.55 -6.58 51.68
CA PRO A 155 -15.71 -7.41 51.98
C PRO A 155 -15.46 -8.25 53.24
N ASP A 156 -16.19 -7.95 54.32
CA ASP A 156 -16.22 -8.77 55.53
C ASP A 156 -17.34 -9.84 55.44
N GLN A 157 -16.87 -11.09 55.40
CA GLN A 157 -17.35 -12.32 56.02
C GLN A 157 -18.85 -12.54 56.33
N GLY A 158 -19.28 -13.79 56.11
CA GLY A 158 -19.96 -14.52 57.20
C GLY A 158 -21.33 -15.12 56.90
N ALA A 159 -21.30 -16.41 56.52
CA ALA A 159 -21.92 -17.52 57.24
C ALA A 159 -23.47 -17.75 57.25
N HIS A 160 -23.76 -19.05 57.32
CA HIS A 160 -25.00 -19.74 57.73
C HIS A 160 -26.12 -19.82 56.66
N ALA A 161 -26.76 -20.95 56.39
CA ALA A 161 -26.71 -22.32 56.91
C ALA A 161 -27.32 -23.25 55.83
#